data_AF-A0A098E8H3-F1
#
_entry.id   AF-A0A098E8H3-F1
#
_cell.length_a   1.000
_cell.length_b   1.000
_cell.length_c   1.000
_cell.angle_alpha   90.00
_cell.angle_beta   90.00
_cell.angle_gamma   90.00
#
_symmetry.space_group_name_H-M   'P 1'
#
loop_
_entity.id
_entity.type
_entity.pdbx_description
1 polymer ?
#
loop_
_entity_poly.entity_id
_entity_poly.type
_entity_poly.pdbx_seq_one_letter_code
_entity_poly.pdbx_strand_id
1 'polypeptide(L)'
;MKIKRDQVLVYLKQLQEEKGGYYGTDIANLANDLGVTWHGIQKRLSFWKKNDSAFKSFVYLGQHRLLITLNEFMEIKSSVSSNPLEIKQYILSDLQTEREVISEESITQPTFYRVAKQATLSQFSSEYIFSWFASNKISMSEDYSVEEARESLSTIFTFSDMKTPFGPDIRAIHNKLSKAKEWFSRYKVEAIEYYQKVLTQGKHIILLNGRNCAFY
;
A
#
# COMPACT_ATOMS: atom_id res chain seq x y z
N MET A 1 -4.69 -21.92 37.11
CA MET A 1 -3.36 -22.14 36.48
C MET A 1 -2.39 -21.05 36.94
N LYS A 2 -1.18 -21.39 37.39
CA LYS A 2 -0.20 -20.40 37.91
C LYS A 2 0.75 -19.99 36.78
N ILE A 3 0.68 -18.72 36.35
CA ILE A 3 1.54 -18.17 35.30
C ILE A 3 2.99 -18.23 35.81
N LYS A 4 3.87 -18.96 35.10
CA LYS A 4 5.28 -19.13 35.47
C LYS A 4 6.07 -17.88 35.09
N ARG A 5 6.64 -17.20 36.10
CA ARG A 5 7.44 -15.97 35.91
C ARG A 5 8.57 -16.16 34.91
N ASP A 6 9.37 -17.20 35.08
CA ASP A 6 10.60 -17.38 34.28
C ASP A 6 10.29 -17.66 32.81
N GLN A 7 9.17 -18.33 32.53
CA GLN A 7 8.72 -18.56 31.16
C GLN A 7 8.32 -17.26 30.45
N VAL A 8 7.62 -16.35 31.16
CA VAL A 8 7.29 -15.02 30.63
C VAL A 8 8.57 -14.17 30.48
N LEU A 9 9.52 -14.30 31.41
CA LEU A 9 10.79 -13.58 31.36
C LEU A 9 11.61 -13.97 30.12
N VAL A 10 11.76 -15.27 29.85
CA VAL A 10 12.48 -15.78 28.68
C VAL A 10 11.83 -15.31 27.39
N TYR A 11 10.50 -15.40 27.29
CA TYR A 11 9.76 -14.96 26.12
C TYR A 11 9.94 -13.46 25.83
N LEU A 12 9.87 -12.61 26.86
CA LEU A 12 10.08 -11.17 26.70
C LEU A 12 11.53 -10.80 26.39
N LYS A 13 12.52 -11.54 26.89
CA LYS A 13 13.92 -11.35 26.51
C LYS A 13 14.13 -11.59 25.02
N GLN A 14 13.60 -12.70 24.52
CA GLN A 14 13.69 -13.02 23.10
C GLN A 14 13.07 -11.91 22.24
N LEU A 15 11.87 -11.43 22.59
CA LEU A 15 11.23 -10.33 21.86
C LEU A 15 12.01 -9.01 21.96
N GLN A 16 12.63 -8.73 23.11
CA GLN A 16 13.46 -7.54 23.31
C GLN A 16 14.73 -7.59 22.43
N GLU A 17 15.34 -8.76 22.27
CA GLU A 17 16.53 -8.98 21.43
C GLU A 17 16.17 -8.95 19.93
N GLU A 18 15.07 -9.60 19.52
CA GLU A 18 14.66 -9.69 18.13
C GLU A 18 14.02 -8.40 17.60
N LYS A 19 13.22 -7.71 18.42
CA LYS A 19 12.31 -6.63 17.98
C LYS A 19 12.47 -5.33 18.77
N GLY A 20 13.35 -5.29 19.77
CA GLY A 20 13.53 -4.12 20.64
C GLY A 20 12.40 -3.89 21.66
N GLY A 21 11.45 -4.82 21.78
CA GLY A 21 10.32 -4.74 22.71
C GLY A 21 9.18 -5.70 22.35
N TYR A 22 8.05 -5.56 23.05
CA TYR A 22 6.89 -6.44 22.89
C TYR A 22 5.59 -5.69 22.59
N TYR A 23 4.68 -6.32 21.85
CA TYR A 23 3.35 -5.83 21.49
C TYR A 23 2.24 -6.53 22.28
N GLY A 24 1.05 -5.94 22.29
CA GLY A 24 -0.15 -6.53 22.89
C GLY A 24 -0.53 -7.88 22.26
N THR A 25 -0.26 -8.05 20.96
CA THR A 25 -0.43 -9.32 20.23
C THR A 25 0.51 -10.42 20.72
N ASP A 26 1.77 -10.09 21.05
CA ASP A 26 2.72 -11.07 21.58
C ASP A 26 2.25 -11.59 22.95
N ILE A 27 1.67 -10.71 23.77
CA ILE A 27 1.06 -11.08 25.05
C ILE A 27 -0.19 -11.95 24.87
N ALA A 28 -0.98 -11.70 23.82
CA ALA A 28 -2.14 -12.52 23.50
C ALA A 28 -1.73 -13.92 23.03
N ASN A 29 -0.70 -14.03 22.20
CA ASN A 29 -0.13 -15.31 21.76
C ASN A 29 0.42 -16.10 22.96
N LEU A 30 1.22 -15.46 23.81
CA LEU A 30 1.71 -16.06 25.04
C LEU A 30 0.57 -16.52 25.97
N ALA A 31 -0.54 -15.79 26.01
CA ALA A 31 -1.71 -16.16 26.80
C ALA A 31 -2.36 -17.44 26.27
N ASN A 32 -2.51 -17.54 24.95
CA ASN A 32 -3.02 -18.75 24.29
C ASN A 32 -2.11 -19.95 24.53
N ASP A 33 -0.78 -19.79 24.38
CA ASP A 33 0.21 -20.86 24.58
C ASP A 33 0.20 -21.39 26.02
N LEU A 34 -0.07 -20.50 26.98
CA LEU A 34 -0.12 -20.84 28.41
C LEU A 34 -1.52 -21.29 28.88
N GLY A 35 -2.54 -21.26 28.01
CA GLY A 35 -3.92 -21.57 28.36
C GLY A 35 -4.52 -20.61 29.39
N VAL A 36 -4.12 -19.34 29.38
CA VAL A 36 -4.57 -18.31 30.32
C VAL A 36 -5.19 -17.13 29.59
N THR A 37 -5.90 -16.27 30.33
CA THR A 37 -6.48 -15.06 29.74
C THR A 37 -5.41 -13.98 29.53
N TRP A 38 -5.52 -13.25 28.42
CA TRP A 38 -4.68 -12.09 28.11
C TRP A 38 -4.64 -11.06 29.25
N HIS A 39 -5.80 -10.79 29.89
CA HIS A 39 -5.90 -9.90 31.06
C HIS A 39 -5.11 -10.42 32.26
N GLY A 40 -5.08 -11.75 32.47
CA GLY A 40 -4.33 -12.39 33.54
C GLY A 40 -2.83 -12.19 33.39
N ILE A 41 -2.30 -12.32 32.17
CA ILE A 41 -0.89 -12.02 31.88
C ILE A 41 -0.61 -10.54 32.07
N GLN A 42 -1.43 -9.63 31.52
CA GLN A 42 -1.22 -8.18 31.69
C GLN A 42 -1.16 -7.75 33.16
N LYS A 43 -2.05 -8.29 34.01
CA LYS A 43 -2.06 -7.98 35.44
C LYS A 43 -0.76 -8.45 36.12
N ARG A 44 -0.26 -9.64 35.76
CA ARG A 44 1.01 -10.16 36.29
C ARG A 44 2.21 -9.39 35.77
N LEU A 45 2.24 -9.05 34.49
CA LEU A 45 3.29 -8.25 33.87
C LEU A 45 3.39 -6.85 34.51
N SER A 46 2.24 -6.22 34.79
CA SER A 46 2.18 -4.93 35.49
C SER A 46 2.70 -5.04 36.92
N PHE A 47 2.41 -6.14 37.61
CA PHE A 47 2.94 -6.43 38.94
C PHE A 47 4.46 -6.65 38.91
N TRP A 48 4.97 -7.45 37.97
CA TRP A 48 6.41 -7.72 37.84
C TRP A 48 7.18 -6.47 37.42
N LYS A 49 6.66 -5.65 36.49
CA LYS A 49 7.30 -4.37 36.14
C LYS A 49 7.51 -3.43 37.34
N LYS A 50 6.60 -3.47 38.33
CA LYS A 50 6.72 -2.67 39.55
C LYS A 50 7.70 -3.28 40.56
N ASN A 51 7.64 -4.59 40.75
CA ASN A 51 8.28 -5.27 41.89
C ASN A 51 9.54 -6.06 41.54
N ASP A 52 9.84 -6.29 40.26
CA ASP A 52 10.92 -7.13 39.78
C ASP A 52 11.83 -6.35 38.85
N SER A 53 13.11 -6.22 39.22
CA SER A 53 14.11 -5.50 38.42
C SER A 53 14.31 -6.11 37.03
N ALA A 54 14.13 -7.43 36.89
CA ALA A 54 14.32 -8.12 35.62
C ALA A 54 13.28 -7.74 34.56
N PHE A 55 12.11 -7.21 34.97
CA PHE A 55 11.05 -6.80 34.05
C PHE A 55 11.04 -5.30 33.73
N LYS A 56 11.83 -4.50 34.45
CA LYS A 56 11.86 -3.03 34.28
C LYS A 56 12.41 -2.59 32.91
N SER A 57 13.31 -3.37 32.31
CA SER A 57 13.96 -3.05 31.04
C SER A 57 13.10 -3.34 29.81
N PHE A 58 12.00 -4.09 29.91
CA PHE A 58 11.20 -4.43 28.74
C PHE A 58 10.33 -3.27 28.26
N VAL A 59 10.46 -2.96 26.96
CA VAL A 59 9.73 -1.87 26.32
C VAL A 59 8.43 -2.38 25.72
N TYR A 60 7.31 -1.71 26.03
CA TYR A 60 6.02 -1.98 25.39
C TYR A 60 5.88 -1.09 24.16
N LEU A 61 5.71 -1.70 22.99
CA LEU A 61 5.73 -1.01 21.69
C LEU A 61 4.32 -0.68 21.17
N GLY A 62 3.27 -1.11 21.86
CA GLY A 62 1.88 -0.82 21.50
C GLY A 62 1.03 -2.09 21.33
N GLN A 63 -0.22 -1.92 20.89
CA GLN A 63 -1.21 -2.99 20.93
C GLN A 63 -1.02 -4.05 19.84
N HIS A 64 -0.62 -3.63 18.63
CA HIS A 64 -0.41 -4.50 17.48
C HIS A 64 0.94 -4.21 16.86
N ARG A 65 1.60 -5.25 16.36
CA ARG A 65 2.75 -5.08 15.46
C ARG A 65 2.29 -4.29 14.24
N LEU A 66 3.06 -3.27 13.86
CA LEU A 66 2.86 -2.60 12.59
C LEU A 66 3.21 -3.61 11.50
N LEU A 67 2.21 -4.04 10.73
CA LEU A 67 2.36 -4.96 9.61
C LEU A 67 3.03 -4.31 8.39
N ILE A 68 3.32 -3.00 8.46
CA ILE A 68 3.96 -2.23 7.39
C ILE A 68 5.20 -1.57 8.02
N THR A 69 6.35 -1.75 7.37
CA THR A 69 7.62 -1.17 7.79
C THR A 69 7.69 0.32 7.42
N LEU A 70 8.65 1.05 7.99
CA LEU A 70 8.84 2.46 7.65
C LEU A 70 9.24 2.64 6.18
N ASN A 71 10.06 1.75 5.62
CA ASN A 71 10.47 1.81 4.21
C ASN A 71 9.27 1.62 3.29
N GLU A 72 8.45 0.61 3.55
CA GLU A 72 7.22 0.36 2.79
C GLU A 72 6.24 1.53 2.92
N PHE A 73 6.14 2.15 4.08
CA PHE A 73 5.36 3.38 4.24
C PHE A 73 5.90 4.51 3.35
N MET A 74 7.21 4.69 3.30
CA MET A 74 7.86 5.70 2.46
C MET A 74 7.68 5.41 0.97
N GLU A 75 7.71 4.14 0.56
CA GLU A 75 7.42 3.70 -0.80
C GLU A 75 5.96 3.96 -1.17
N ILE A 76 5.00 3.54 -0.34
CA ILE A 76 3.58 3.85 -0.54
C ILE A 76 3.39 5.36 -0.67
N LYS A 77 4.02 6.15 0.19
CA LYS A 77 3.95 7.61 0.13
C LYS A 77 4.56 8.15 -1.17
N SER A 78 5.72 7.64 -1.57
CA SER A 78 6.40 8.04 -2.80
C SER A 78 5.56 7.69 -4.04
N SER A 79 5.04 6.47 -4.16
CA SER A 79 4.19 6.05 -5.26
C SER A 79 2.95 6.92 -5.36
N VAL A 80 2.22 7.10 -4.25
CA VAL A 80 1.03 7.98 -4.21
C VAL A 80 1.38 9.43 -4.54
N SER A 81 2.55 9.93 -4.10
CA SER A 81 3.00 11.31 -4.39
C SER A 81 3.39 11.48 -5.85
N SER A 82 4.02 10.46 -6.43
CA SER A 82 4.56 10.48 -7.79
C SER A 82 3.50 10.20 -8.85
N ASN A 83 2.41 9.54 -8.49
CA ASN A 83 1.26 9.28 -9.36
C ASN A 83 -0.02 9.10 -8.52
N PRO A 84 -0.75 10.18 -8.21
CA PRO A 84 -1.98 10.11 -7.41
C PRO A 84 -3.12 9.28 -8.04
N LEU A 85 -3.02 8.99 -9.34
CA LEU A 85 -3.98 8.19 -10.11
C LEU A 85 -3.60 6.71 -10.20
N GLU A 86 -2.44 6.31 -9.66
CA GLU A 86 -2.01 4.92 -9.65
C GLU A 86 -3.03 4.01 -8.97
N ILE A 87 -3.29 2.86 -9.59
CA ILE A 87 -4.19 1.85 -9.03
C ILE A 87 -3.50 1.23 -7.82
N LYS A 88 -4.03 1.52 -6.62
CA LYS A 88 -3.43 1.11 -5.34
C LYS A 88 -3.20 -0.40 -5.23
N GLN A 89 -4.00 -1.22 -5.91
CA GLN A 89 -3.80 -2.66 -5.94
C GLN A 89 -2.44 -3.07 -6.54
N TYR A 90 -1.90 -2.31 -7.50
CA TYR A 90 -0.59 -2.61 -8.09
C TYR A 90 0.53 -2.32 -7.09
N ILE A 91 0.48 -1.18 -6.40
CA ILE A 91 1.40 -0.86 -5.30
C ILE A 91 1.42 -1.99 -4.25
N LEU A 92 0.24 -2.51 -3.88
CA LEU A 92 0.15 -3.65 -2.95
C LEU A 92 0.80 -4.92 -3.52
N SER A 93 0.59 -5.22 -4.81
CA SER A 93 1.16 -6.39 -5.47
C SER A 93 2.69 -6.33 -5.51
N ASP A 94 3.26 -5.15 -5.76
CA ASP A 94 4.70 -4.96 -5.81
C ASP A 94 5.31 -5.16 -4.42
N LEU A 95 4.72 -4.55 -3.39
CA LEU A 95 5.15 -4.74 -1.99
C LEU A 95 5.03 -6.20 -1.54
N GLN A 96 3.97 -6.91 -1.96
CA GLN A 96 3.82 -8.33 -1.65
C GLN A 96 4.91 -9.17 -2.33
N THR A 97 5.26 -8.86 -3.58
CA THR A 97 6.33 -9.53 -4.31
C THR A 97 7.68 -9.31 -3.63
N GLU A 98 7.96 -8.10 -3.17
CA GLU A 98 9.19 -7.80 -2.42
C GLU A 98 9.24 -8.54 -1.08
N ARG A 99 8.11 -8.62 -0.36
CA ARG A 99 8.00 -9.42 0.87
C ARG A 99 8.20 -10.90 0.67
N GLU A 100 7.70 -11.45 -0.44
CA GLU A 100 7.91 -12.85 -0.79
C GLU A 100 9.39 -13.17 -0.95
N VAL A 101 10.17 -12.26 -1.57
CA VAL A 101 11.62 -12.41 -1.73
C VAL A 101 12.35 -12.46 -0.39
N ILE A 102 11.93 -11.66 0.60
CA ILE A 102 12.52 -11.63 1.94
C ILE A 102 11.82 -12.55 2.96
N SER A 103 10.87 -13.39 2.51
CA SER A 103 10.08 -14.29 3.37
C SER A 103 9.35 -13.60 4.52
N GLU A 104 8.83 -12.38 4.29
CA GLU A 104 7.98 -11.67 5.25
C GLU A 104 6.50 -12.01 5.09
N GLU A 105 5.72 -11.82 6.17
CA GLU A 105 4.27 -12.00 6.15
C GLU A 105 3.59 -11.02 5.18
N SER A 106 2.58 -11.50 4.43
CA SER A 106 1.83 -10.67 3.49
C SER A 106 1.11 -9.50 4.19
N ILE A 107 1.13 -8.31 3.56
CA ILE A 107 0.31 -7.18 4.01
C ILE A 107 -1.16 -7.47 3.71
N THR A 108 -2.02 -7.38 4.72
CA THR A 108 -3.47 -7.52 4.53
C THR A 108 -4.04 -6.31 3.80
N GLN A 109 -4.98 -6.54 2.87
CA GLN A 109 -5.61 -5.46 2.09
C GLN A 109 -6.15 -4.31 2.97
N PRO A 110 -6.89 -4.55 4.07
CA PRO A 110 -7.41 -3.46 4.90
C PRO A 110 -6.29 -2.59 5.50
N THR A 111 -5.18 -3.22 5.90
CA THR A 111 -4.03 -2.52 6.47
C THR A 111 -3.35 -1.65 5.42
N PHE A 112 -3.11 -2.21 4.24
CA PHE A 112 -2.56 -1.47 3.11
C PHE A 112 -3.44 -0.27 2.75
N TYR A 113 -4.74 -0.47 2.53
CA TYR A 113 -5.63 0.62 2.12
C TYR A 113 -5.76 1.70 3.20
N ARG A 114 -5.69 1.35 4.49
CA ARG A 114 -5.63 2.34 5.57
C ARG A 114 -4.38 3.20 5.49
N VAL A 115 -3.21 2.59 5.30
CA VAL A 115 -1.93 3.32 5.17
C VAL A 115 -1.89 4.13 3.89
N ALA A 116 -2.29 3.56 2.76
CA ALA A 116 -2.38 4.29 1.50
C ALA A 116 -3.33 5.47 1.60
N LYS A 117 -4.46 5.35 2.31
CA LYS A 117 -5.37 6.48 2.59
C LYS A 117 -4.68 7.56 3.42
N GLN A 118 -3.93 7.18 4.46
CA GLN A 118 -3.18 8.13 5.28
C GLN A 118 -2.09 8.84 4.47
N ALA A 119 -1.36 8.12 3.62
CA ALA A 119 -0.38 8.69 2.71
C ALA A 119 -1.03 9.66 1.71
N THR A 120 -2.15 9.27 1.10
CA THR A 120 -2.97 10.15 0.25
C THR A 120 -3.37 11.42 1.02
N LEU A 121 -4.02 11.28 2.18
CA LEU A 121 -4.47 12.42 2.99
C LEU A 121 -3.32 13.36 3.41
N SER A 122 -2.11 12.83 3.62
CA SER A 122 -0.93 13.65 3.93
C SER A 122 -0.47 14.54 2.77
N GLN A 123 -0.88 14.24 1.53
CA GLN A 123 -0.56 15.04 0.34
C GLN A 123 -1.65 16.05 0.01
N PHE A 124 -2.90 15.76 0.40
CA PHE A 124 -4.04 16.66 0.25
C PHE A 124 -4.27 17.51 1.51
N SER A 125 -3.19 17.97 2.17
CA SER A 125 -3.36 19.10 3.10
C SER A 125 -4.00 20.24 2.30
N SER A 126 -4.93 20.96 2.93
CA SER A 126 -5.83 21.93 2.30
C SER A 126 -5.14 23.04 1.49
N GLU A 127 -3.82 23.16 1.61
CA GLU A 127 -3.00 24.17 0.92
C GLU A 127 -2.43 23.69 -0.44
N TYR A 128 -2.37 22.37 -0.73
CA TYR A 128 -1.60 21.84 -1.87
C TYR A 128 -2.26 20.68 -2.64
N ILE A 129 -3.59 20.70 -2.76
CA ILE A 129 -4.42 19.63 -3.35
C ILE A 129 -3.98 19.21 -4.78
N PHE A 130 -3.20 20.02 -5.50
CA PHE A 130 -2.77 19.73 -6.88
C PHE A 130 -1.25 19.92 -7.14
N SER A 131 -0.42 19.82 -6.10
CA SER A 131 1.04 20.03 -6.22
C SER A 131 1.69 19.16 -7.30
N TRP A 132 1.20 17.95 -7.54
CA TRP A 132 1.70 17.08 -8.60
C TRP A 132 1.43 17.62 -10.01
N PHE A 133 0.21 18.12 -10.28
CA PHE A 133 -0.14 18.72 -11.57
C PHE A 133 0.69 19.98 -11.83
N ALA A 134 0.83 20.82 -10.81
CA ALA A 134 1.68 22.01 -10.86
C ALA A 134 3.15 21.65 -11.15
N SER A 135 3.68 20.61 -10.49
CA SER A 135 5.05 20.14 -10.69
C SER A 135 5.30 19.61 -12.11
N ASN A 136 4.27 19.06 -12.76
CA ASN A 136 4.33 18.57 -14.14
C ASN A 136 3.93 19.63 -15.18
N LYS A 137 3.72 20.88 -14.77
CA LYS A 137 3.27 21.99 -15.64
C LYS A 137 1.94 21.68 -16.36
N ILE A 138 1.08 20.87 -15.74
CA ILE A 138 -0.24 20.54 -16.26
C ILE A 138 -1.21 21.58 -15.71
N SER A 139 -1.81 22.37 -16.60
CA SER A 139 -2.88 23.31 -16.22
C SER A 139 -4.16 22.52 -15.92
N MET A 140 -4.63 22.63 -14.68
CA MET A 140 -5.88 22.01 -14.23
C MET A 140 -7.07 22.82 -14.71
N SER A 141 -8.10 22.13 -15.22
CA SER A 141 -9.41 22.76 -15.44
C SER A 141 -10.05 23.06 -14.09
N GLU A 142 -10.81 24.15 -13.99
CA GLU A 142 -11.60 24.49 -12.80
C GLU A 142 -12.63 23.39 -12.47
N ASP A 143 -13.08 22.67 -13.48
CA ASP A 143 -14.04 21.57 -13.37
C ASP A 143 -13.38 20.18 -13.13
N TYR A 144 -12.10 20.12 -12.80
CA TYR A 144 -11.40 18.84 -12.63
C TYR A 144 -11.92 18.05 -11.42
N SER A 145 -12.33 16.81 -11.66
CA SER A 145 -12.68 15.84 -10.62
C SER A 145 -11.70 14.65 -10.61
N VAL A 146 -11.18 14.34 -9.42
CA VAL A 146 -10.35 13.13 -9.21
C VAL A 146 -11.18 11.86 -9.44
N GLU A 147 -12.44 11.89 -9.05
CA GLU A 147 -13.39 10.80 -9.25
C GLU A 147 -13.64 10.55 -10.74
N GLU A 148 -13.95 11.60 -11.51
CA GLU A 148 -14.14 11.49 -12.97
C GLU A 148 -12.85 11.00 -13.67
N ALA A 149 -11.69 11.49 -13.25
CA ALA A 149 -10.41 11.03 -13.76
C ALA A 149 -10.17 9.53 -13.49
N ARG A 150 -10.51 9.06 -12.28
CA ARG A 150 -10.42 7.62 -11.96
C ARG A 150 -11.43 6.78 -12.74
N GLU A 151 -12.63 7.28 -12.93
CA GLU A 151 -13.65 6.61 -13.75
C GLU A 151 -13.18 6.48 -15.20
N SER A 152 -12.53 7.51 -15.74
CA SER A 152 -11.96 7.48 -17.10
C SER A 152 -10.95 6.34 -17.29
N LEU A 153 -10.15 6.03 -16.26
CA LEU A 153 -9.19 4.91 -16.30
C LEU A 153 -9.87 3.55 -16.43
N SER A 154 -11.08 3.41 -15.89
CA SER A 154 -11.85 2.16 -15.94
C SER A 154 -12.75 2.06 -17.18
N THR A 155 -13.02 3.17 -17.86
CA THR A 155 -13.99 3.26 -18.96
C THR A 155 -13.34 3.61 -20.30
N ILE A 156 -12.62 4.73 -20.37
CA ILE A 156 -11.97 5.24 -21.59
C ILE A 156 -10.69 4.47 -21.88
N PHE A 157 -9.89 4.21 -20.84
CA PHE A 157 -8.54 3.64 -20.98
C PHE A 157 -8.45 2.13 -20.73
N THR A 158 -9.58 1.42 -20.65
CA THR A 158 -9.62 -0.05 -20.58
C THR A 158 -9.71 -0.69 -21.96
N PHE A 159 -9.13 -1.89 -22.12
CA PHE A 159 -9.08 -2.62 -23.40
C PHE A 159 -10.12 -3.76 -23.52
N SER A 160 -10.93 -3.98 -22.47
CA SER A 160 -11.78 -5.17 -22.33
C SER A 160 -12.86 -5.33 -23.42
N ASP A 161 -13.32 -4.23 -23.99
CA ASP A 161 -14.37 -4.12 -25.01
C ASP A 161 -13.82 -3.84 -26.42
N MET A 162 -12.49 -3.88 -26.61
CA MET A 162 -11.87 -3.70 -27.92
C MET A 162 -11.68 -5.00 -28.70
N LYS A 163 -12.09 -6.14 -28.13
CA LYS A 163 -11.97 -7.47 -28.73
C LYS A 163 -13.32 -8.17 -28.76
N THR A 164 -13.66 -8.72 -29.92
CA THR A 164 -14.75 -9.68 -30.09
C THR A 164 -14.17 -11.10 -30.19
N PRO A 165 -14.99 -12.16 -30.05
CA PRO A 165 -14.55 -13.53 -30.33
C PRO A 165 -13.96 -13.73 -31.73
N PHE A 166 -14.26 -12.85 -32.68
CA PHE A 166 -13.83 -12.95 -34.08
C PHE A 166 -12.62 -12.04 -34.42
N GLY A 167 -12.09 -11.32 -33.44
CA GLY A 167 -10.96 -10.40 -33.63
C GLY A 167 -11.20 -8.99 -33.07
N PRO A 168 -10.32 -8.04 -33.40
CA PRO A 168 -10.40 -6.67 -32.89
C PRO A 168 -11.67 -5.96 -33.39
N ASP A 169 -12.37 -5.30 -32.47
CA ASP A 169 -13.50 -4.44 -32.84
C ASP A 169 -12.97 -3.06 -33.23
N ILE A 170 -12.80 -2.85 -34.54
CA ILE A 170 -12.27 -1.59 -35.09
C ILE A 170 -13.13 -0.39 -34.70
N ARG A 171 -14.46 -0.55 -34.56
CA ARG A 171 -15.37 0.54 -34.18
C ARG A 171 -15.22 0.87 -32.70
N ALA A 172 -15.11 -0.14 -31.83
CA ALA A 172 -14.85 0.09 -30.42
C ALA A 172 -13.49 0.77 -30.20
N ILE A 173 -12.44 0.32 -30.91
CA ILE A 173 -11.11 0.94 -30.88
C ILE A 173 -11.18 2.41 -31.31
N HIS A 174 -11.81 2.71 -32.44
CA HIS A 174 -11.96 4.09 -32.93
C HIS A 174 -12.70 4.98 -31.92
N ASN A 175 -13.80 4.48 -31.35
CA ASN A 175 -14.59 5.22 -30.37
C ASN A 175 -13.80 5.51 -29.09
N LYS A 176 -13.02 4.54 -28.61
CA LYS A 176 -12.13 4.69 -27.46
C LYS A 176 -11.04 5.73 -27.71
N LEU A 177 -10.35 5.62 -28.85
CA LEU A 177 -9.31 6.57 -29.23
C LEU A 177 -9.85 7.99 -29.37
N SER A 178 -11.06 8.15 -29.90
CA SER A 178 -11.74 9.44 -30.01
C SER A 178 -12.04 10.03 -28.63
N LYS A 179 -12.61 9.23 -27.71
CA LYS A 179 -12.87 9.64 -26.32
C LYS A 179 -11.59 9.96 -25.56
N ALA A 180 -10.53 9.19 -25.75
CA ALA A 180 -9.22 9.45 -25.16
C ALA A 180 -8.64 10.78 -25.67
N LYS A 181 -8.71 11.04 -26.98
CA LYS A 181 -8.26 12.30 -27.58
C LYS A 181 -9.03 13.50 -27.03
N GLU A 182 -10.35 13.38 -26.91
CA GLU A 182 -11.20 14.40 -26.28
C GLU A 182 -10.80 14.62 -24.82
N TRP A 183 -10.58 13.55 -24.06
CA TRP A 183 -10.14 13.62 -22.68
C TRP A 183 -8.81 14.37 -22.51
N PHE A 184 -7.80 14.03 -23.32
CA PHE A 184 -6.49 14.71 -23.27
C PHE A 184 -6.57 16.18 -23.71
N SER A 185 -7.47 16.51 -24.64
CA SER A 185 -7.64 17.89 -25.12
C SER A 185 -8.06 18.86 -24.00
N ARG A 186 -8.77 18.39 -22.98
CA ARG A 186 -9.16 19.18 -21.79
C ARG A 186 -7.95 19.76 -21.04
N TYR A 187 -6.83 19.05 -21.07
CA TYR A 187 -5.62 19.43 -20.33
C TYR A 187 -4.60 20.15 -21.21
N LYS A 188 -4.91 20.43 -22.48
CA LYS A 188 -3.98 20.97 -23.47
C LYS A 188 -2.68 20.16 -23.55
N VAL A 189 -2.79 18.85 -23.34
CA VAL A 189 -1.65 17.91 -23.39
C VAL A 189 -1.66 17.18 -24.72
N GLU A 190 -0.55 17.27 -25.45
CA GLU A 190 -0.22 16.37 -26.55
C GLU A 190 0.12 14.99 -25.96
N ALA A 191 -0.85 14.07 -25.95
CA ALA A 191 -0.68 12.75 -25.34
C ALA A 191 0.53 11.97 -25.88
N ILE A 192 0.89 12.20 -27.16
CA ILE A 192 2.01 11.54 -27.82
C ILE A 192 3.38 11.96 -27.26
N GLU A 193 3.50 13.20 -26.75
CA GLU A 193 4.73 13.71 -26.14
C GLU A 193 5.03 13.04 -24.80
N TYR A 194 3.99 12.54 -24.12
CA TYR A 194 4.13 11.83 -22.85
C TYR A 194 4.43 10.34 -23.02
N TYR A 195 4.27 9.78 -24.22
CA TYR A 195 4.48 8.36 -24.48
C TYR A 195 5.90 7.89 -24.12
N GLN A 196 6.93 8.66 -24.46
CA GLN A 196 8.32 8.32 -24.11
C GLN A 196 8.58 8.36 -22.60
N LYS A 197 7.97 9.32 -21.88
CA LYS A 197 8.08 9.39 -20.42
C LYS A 197 7.41 8.17 -19.76
N VAL A 198 6.25 7.76 -20.26
CA VAL A 198 5.54 6.56 -19.79
C VAL A 198 6.37 5.30 -20.03
N LEU A 199 6.99 5.15 -21.20
CA LEU A 199 7.85 3.99 -21.51
C LEU A 199 9.10 3.92 -20.63
N THR A 200 9.70 5.06 -20.30
CA THR A 200 10.93 5.12 -19.48
C THR A 200 10.67 5.03 -17.98
N GLN A 201 9.48 5.39 -17.51
CA GLN A 201 9.10 5.35 -16.08
C GLN A 201 8.45 4.02 -15.65
N GLY A 202 7.97 3.21 -16.59
CA GLY A 202 7.25 1.97 -16.28
C GLY A 202 8.17 0.77 -16.08
N LYS A 203 8.62 0.49 -14.85
CA LYS A 203 8.99 -0.90 -14.46
C LYS A 203 7.79 -1.85 -14.63
N HIS A 204 6.57 -1.35 -14.46
CA HIS A 204 5.32 -2.12 -14.50
C HIS A 204 4.72 -2.32 -15.90
N ILE A 205 5.13 -1.56 -16.92
CA ILE A 205 4.63 -1.76 -18.30
C ILE A 205 5.27 -3.00 -18.91
N ILE A 206 6.51 -3.32 -18.53
CA ILE A 206 7.26 -4.47 -19.04
C ILE A 206 6.63 -5.80 -18.58
N LEU A 207 5.97 -5.84 -17.41
CA LEU A 207 5.28 -7.04 -16.94
C LEU A 207 3.96 -7.35 -17.68
N LEU A 208 3.34 -6.36 -18.34
CA LEU A 208 2.21 -6.61 -19.24
C LEU A 208 2.65 -7.18 -20.60
N ASN A 209 3.92 -7.01 -20.99
CA ASN A 209 4.49 -7.62 -22.19
C ASN A 209 4.83 -9.12 -22.03
N GLY A 210 4.70 -9.67 -20.82
CA GLY A 210 4.96 -11.09 -20.55
C GLY A 210 3.84 -12.06 -20.95
N ARG A 211 2.70 -11.57 -21.46
CA ARG A 211 1.64 -12.43 -22.01
C ARG A 211 1.21 -11.97 -23.41
N ASN A 212 1.91 -12.52 -24.40
CA ASN A 212 1.47 -12.72 -25.78
C ASN A 212 0.70 -11.56 -26.44
N CYS A 213 1.44 -10.63 -27.03
CA CYS A 213 1.02 -9.97 -28.26
C CYS A 213 2.13 -10.19 -29.30
N ALA A 214 2.10 -11.35 -29.95
CA ALA A 214 2.75 -11.52 -31.24
C ALA A 214 1.96 -10.69 -32.26
N PHE A 215 2.60 -9.66 -32.81
CA PHE A 215 2.14 -9.01 -34.02
C PHE A 215 2.93 -9.59 -35.20
N TYR A 216 2.23 -10.27 -36.10
CA TYR A 216 2.51 -10.25 -37.54
C TYR A 216 1.55 -9.22 -38.16
#